data_AF-A0A225W8B2-F1
#
_entry.id   AF-A0A225W8B2-F1
#
_cell.length_a   1.000
_cell.length_b   1.000
_cell.length_c   1.000
_cell.angle_alpha   90.00
_cell.angle_beta   90.00
_cell.angle_gamma   90.00
#
_symmetry.space_group_name_H-M   'P 1'
#
loop_
_entity.id
_entity.type
_entity.pdbx_description
1 polymer ?
#
loop_
_entity_poly.entity_id
_entity_poly.type
_entity_poly.pdbx_seq_one_letter_code
_entity_poly.pdbx_strand_id
1 'polypeptide(L)'
;MVTPPSHGHKRNRAPVRLAHQVEQSEDWVTVSGVQKRRQRSCKVCALLRTNTKKKSFATTFYCERCSVDNAKCWLCNKIRHTYQGEAKTCFAIWHEEFECGQAIPTTLGKKVVLRRPGQEAGLRKKTRRELQLHNGDADDEGAGNDKGSDQQ
;
A
#
# COMPACT_ATOMS: atom_id res chain seq x y z
N MET A 1 -12.74 59.73 13.90
CA MET A 1 -13.15 59.15 12.60
C MET A 1 -13.02 57.64 12.74
N VAL A 2 -14.13 56.90 12.71
CA VAL A 2 -14.19 55.46 13.02
C VAL A 2 -14.02 54.66 11.74
N THR A 3 -12.97 53.83 11.68
CA THR A 3 -12.74 52.87 10.60
C THR A 3 -13.52 51.58 10.90
N PRO A 4 -14.24 50.96 9.94
CA PRO A 4 -15.02 49.75 10.20
C PRO A 4 -14.12 48.50 10.22
N PRO A 5 -14.48 47.44 10.99
CA PRO A 5 -13.76 46.18 10.97
C PRO A 5 -14.06 45.41 9.68
N SER A 6 -13.02 44.82 9.07
CA SER A 6 -13.17 43.93 7.94
C SER A 6 -13.74 42.59 8.40
N HIS A 7 -14.98 42.30 8.03
CA HIS A 7 -15.57 40.98 8.24
C HIS A 7 -14.90 40.01 7.26
N GLY A 8 -13.88 39.29 7.74
CA GLY A 8 -13.27 38.21 7.01
C GLY A 8 -14.29 37.11 6.74
N HIS A 9 -14.76 37.00 5.50
CA HIS A 9 -15.62 35.90 5.06
C HIS A 9 -14.83 34.60 5.16
N LYS A 10 -15.00 33.89 6.28
CA LYS A 10 -14.53 32.51 6.43
C LYS A 10 -15.29 31.69 5.40
N ARG A 11 -14.61 31.35 4.30
CA ARG A 11 -15.11 30.44 3.26
C ARG A 11 -15.48 29.12 3.92
N ASN A 12 -16.78 28.95 4.20
CA ASN A 12 -17.33 27.71 4.70
C ASN A 12 -17.34 26.71 3.54
N ARG A 13 -16.21 26.03 3.31
CA ARG A 13 -16.19 24.86 2.43
C ARG A 13 -16.98 23.78 3.17
N ALA A 14 -18.22 23.58 2.74
CA ALA A 14 -19.00 22.42 3.11
C ALA A 14 -18.13 21.17 2.92
N PRO A 15 -18.04 20.27 3.92
CA PRO A 15 -17.33 19.01 3.72
C PRO A 15 -18.06 18.27 2.61
N VAL A 16 -17.41 18.13 1.46
CA VAL A 16 -17.87 17.25 0.39
C VAL A 16 -18.00 15.88 1.04
N ARG A 17 -19.24 15.42 1.28
CA ARG A 17 -19.49 14.05 1.70
C ARG A 17 -19.19 13.17 0.49
N LEU A 18 -17.90 12.92 0.24
CA LEU A 18 -17.42 12.09 -0.85
C LEU A 18 -18.04 10.71 -0.66
N ALA A 19 -18.96 10.28 -1.52
CA ALA A 19 -19.57 8.96 -1.39
C ALA A 19 -18.49 7.86 -1.41
N HIS A 20 -18.75 6.72 -0.79
CA HIS A 20 -17.87 5.56 -0.97
C HIS A 20 -17.93 5.13 -2.43
N GLN A 21 -16.79 5.15 -3.12
CA GLN A 21 -16.67 4.76 -4.51
C GLN A 21 -15.61 3.68 -4.67
N VAL A 22 -15.83 2.81 -5.67
CA VAL A 22 -14.85 1.83 -6.12
C VAL A 22 -13.86 2.53 -7.03
N GLU A 23 -12.58 2.50 -6.65
CA GLU A 23 -11.49 3.05 -7.47
C GLU A 23 -10.54 1.93 -7.88
N GLN A 24 -10.00 2.02 -9.10
CA GLN A 24 -9.03 1.06 -9.60
C GLN A 24 -7.62 1.61 -9.51
N SER A 25 -6.72 0.84 -8.92
CA SER A 25 -5.32 1.25 -8.77
C SER A 25 -4.57 1.27 -10.10
N GLU A 26 -3.79 2.33 -10.27
CA GLU A 26 -2.82 2.54 -11.35
C GLU A 26 -1.40 2.08 -10.96
N ASP A 27 -1.27 1.25 -9.91
CA ASP A 27 0.00 0.64 -9.52
C ASP A 27 0.33 -0.52 -10.46
N TRP A 28 1.24 -0.27 -11.41
CA TRP A 28 1.67 -1.24 -12.42
C TRP A 28 2.98 -1.94 -12.03
N VAL A 29 3.10 -3.21 -12.40
CA VAL A 29 4.31 -4.02 -12.27
C VAL A 29 4.60 -4.77 -13.56
N THR A 30 5.87 -4.84 -13.95
CA THR A 30 6.31 -5.69 -15.06
C THR A 30 6.63 -7.08 -14.54
N VAL A 31 5.95 -8.10 -15.07
CA VAL A 31 6.19 -9.50 -14.74
C VAL A 31 6.43 -10.25 -16.04
N SER A 32 7.62 -10.83 -16.20
CA SER A 32 8.03 -11.54 -17.42
C SER A 32 7.85 -10.70 -18.70
N GLY A 33 8.24 -9.42 -18.64
CA GLY A 33 8.12 -8.48 -19.78
C GLY A 33 6.72 -7.90 -20.02
N VAL A 34 5.69 -8.37 -19.29
CA VAL A 34 4.31 -7.89 -19.45
C VAL A 34 3.92 -6.97 -18.29
N GLN A 35 3.40 -5.79 -18.60
CA GLN A 35 2.84 -4.89 -17.58
C GLN A 35 1.49 -5.39 -17.09
N LYS A 36 1.37 -5.56 -15.77
CA LYS A 36 0.15 -5.98 -15.09
C LYS A 36 -0.08 -5.10 -13.88
N ARG A 37 -1.34 -4.82 -13.55
CA ARG A 37 -1.68 -4.11 -12.31
C ARG A 37 -1.36 -4.97 -11.09
N ARG A 38 -0.74 -4.35 -10.10
CA ARG A 38 -0.30 -5.03 -8.88
C ARG A 38 -1.50 -5.45 -8.05
N GLN A 39 -1.65 -6.74 -7.84
CA GLN A 39 -2.74 -7.33 -7.06
C GLN A 39 -2.46 -7.23 -5.55
N ARG A 40 -3.47 -6.85 -4.76
CA ARG A 40 -3.39 -6.82 -3.29
C ARG A 40 -4.50 -7.64 -2.64
N SER A 41 -4.26 -8.14 -1.43
CA SER A 41 -5.24 -8.95 -0.69
C SER A 41 -6.51 -8.17 -0.38
N CYS A 42 -7.67 -8.68 -0.80
CA CYS A 42 -8.97 -8.11 -0.45
C CYS A 42 -9.27 -8.32 1.05
N LYS A 43 -9.77 -7.29 1.73
CA LYS A 43 -10.05 -7.34 3.18
C LYS A 43 -11.21 -8.28 3.52
N VAL A 44 -12.32 -8.17 2.80
CA VAL A 44 -13.47 -9.07 2.99
C VAL A 44 -13.12 -10.50 2.63
N CYS A 45 -12.42 -10.75 1.52
CA CYS A 45 -11.99 -12.12 1.19
C CYS A 45 -10.97 -12.68 2.18
N ALA A 46 -10.22 -11.84 2.88
CA ALA A 46 -9.32 -12.28 3.93
C ALA A 46 -10.09 -12.66 5.21
N LEU A 47 -11.16 -11.92 5.54
CA LEU A 47 -12.05 -12.20 6.67
C LEU A 47 -12.93 -13.44 6.44
N LEU A 48 -13.64 -13.48 5.31
CA LEU A 48 -14.62 -14.54 5.00
C LEU A 48 -13.97 -15.83 4.47
N ARG A 49 -12.66 -16.00 4.64
CA ARG A 49 -11.96 -17.18 4.14
C ARG A 49 -12.18 -18.36 5.08
N THR A 50 -12.82 -19.40 4.58
CA THR A 50 -13.07 -20.65 5.32
C THR A 50 -11.79 -21.44 5.62
N ASN A 51 -10.80 -21.41 4.72
CA ASN A 51 -9.51 -22.11 4.90
C ASN A 51 -8.36 -21.11 5.08
N THR A 52 -7.88 -20.97 6.30
CA THR A 52 -6.81 -20.03 6.66
C THR A 52 -5.50 -20.26 5.90
N LYS A 53 -5.22 -21.50 5.46
CA LYS A 53 -4.03 -21.89 4.68
C LYS A 53 -4.09 -21.42 3.22
N LYS A 54 -5.28 -21.21 2.66
CA LYS A 54 -5.43 -20.67 1.29
C LYS A 54 -5.18 -19.17 1.29
N LYS A 55 -4.64 -18.64 0.18
CA LYS A 55 -4.53 -17.19 0.00
C LYS A 55 -5.92 -16.59 -0.20
N SER A 56 -6.18 -15.44 0.41
CA SER A 56 -7.37 -14.65 0.08
C SER A 56 -7.33 -14.21 -1.37
N PHE A 57 -8.49 -14.00 -2.00
CA PHE A 57 -8.53 -13.37 -3.32
C PHE A 57 -7.84 -12.00 -3.30
N ALA A 58 -7.24 -11.68 -4.44
CA ALA A 58 -6.59 -10.41 -4.67
C ALA A 58 -7.43 -9.51 -5.57
N THR A 59 -7.20 -8.21 -5.48
CA THR A 59 -7.93 -7.16 -6.21
C THR A 59 -6.99 -6.00 -6.56
N THR A 60 -7.36 -5.26 -7.59
CA THR A 60 -6.77 -3.94 -7.93
C THR A 60 -7.69 -2.80 -7.54
N PHE A 61 -8.88 -3.10 -7.00
CA PHE A 61 -9.84 -2.10 -6.58
C PHE A 61 -9.73 -1.79 -5.09
N TYR A 62 -9.98 -0.54 -4.73
CA TYR A 62 -10.01 -0.07 -3.35
C TYR A 62 -11.07 1.01 -3.15
N CYS A 63 -11.33 1.36 -1.89
CA CYS A 63 -12.13 2.52 -1.53
C CYS A 63 -11.22 3.61 -0.95
N GLU A 64 -11.12 4.77 -1.61
CA GLU A 64 -10.25 5.86 -1.14
C GLU A 64 -10.68 6.36 0.24
N ARG A 65 -11.99 6.46 0.48
CA ARG A 65 -12.54 6.95 1.75
C ARG A 65 -12.30 6.02 2.94
N CYS A 66 -12.18 4.71 2.70
CA CYS A 66 -11.82 3.74 3.75
C CYS A 66 -10.31 3.53 3.86
N SER A 67 -9.52 4.17 2.99
CA SER A 67 -8.07 4.13 3.07
C SER A 67 -7.58 5.14 4.10
N VAL A 68 -6.44 4.84 4.72
CA VAL A 68 -5.82 5.73 5.72
C VAL A 68 -4.40 6.03 5.26
N ASP A 69 -4.11 7.30 4.98
CA ASP A 69 -2.90 7.73 4.29
C ASP A 69 -2.66 6.91 3.02
N ASN A 70 -1.45 6.36 2.87
CA ASN A 70 -1.08 5.46 1.78
C ASN A 70 -1.57 4.00 2.00
N ALA A 71 -2.18 3.68 3.14
CA ALA A 71 -2.69 2.34 3.43
C ALA A 71 -4.07 2.14 2.79
N LYS A 72 -4.07 1.64 1.55
CA LYS A 72 -5.29 1.46 0.75
C LYS A 72 -6.19 0.34 1.29
N CYS A 73 -7.51 0.57 1.30
CA CYS A 73 -8.53 -0.41 1.65
C CYS A 73 -8.99 -1.21 0.42
N TRP A 74 -8.29 -2.31 0.15
CA TRP A 74 -8.50 -3.17 -1.02
C TRP A 74 -9.76 -4.03 -0.90
N LEU A 75 -10.67 -3.87 -1.86
CA LEU A 75 -11.98 -4.54 -1.92
C LEU A 75 -12.23 -5.09 -3.32
N CYS A 76 -12.77 -6.31 -3.44
CA CYS A 76 -13.17 -6.83 -4.74
C CYS A 76 -14.48 -6.16 -5.22
N ASN A 77 -14.51 -5.72 -6.47
CA ASN A 77 -15.71 -5.23 -7.14
C ASN A 77 -16.48 -6.33 -7.91
N LYS A 78 -16.29 -7.60 -7.53
CA LYS A 78 -16.99 -8.74 -8.13
C LYS A 78 -17.72 -9.49 -7.05
N ILE A 79 -18.86 -10.09 -7.40
CA ILE A 79 -19.60 -10.99 -6.50
C ILE A 79 -18.69 -12.19 -6.21
N ARG A 80 -18.36 -12.37 -4.94
CA ARG A 80 -17.38 -13.37 -4.45
C ARG A 80 -17.89 -14.17 -3.27
N HIS A 81 -18.85 -13.64 -2.53
CA HIS A 81 -19.34 -14.20 -1.29
C HIS A 81 -20.85 -14.07 -1.23
N THR A 82 -21.47 -15.08 -0.62
CA THR A 82 -22.83 -14.98 -0.10
C THR A 82 -22.73 -14.59 1.36
N TYR A 83 -23.38 -13.49 1.74
CA TYR A 83 -23.41 -13.01 3.12
C TYR A 83 -24.87 -12.74 3.49
N GLN A 84 -25.32 -13.29 4.62
CA GLN A 84 -26.73 -13.27 5.04
C GLN A 84 -27.71 -13.82 3.99
N GLY A 85 -27.28 -14.79 3.18
CA GLY A 85 -28.11 -15.39 2.13
C GLY A 85 -28.08 -14.66 0.79
N GLU A 86 -27.46 -13.48 0.70
CA GLU A 86 -27.39 -12.69 -0.54
C GLU A 86 -25.99 -12.69 -1.16
N ALA A 87 -25.93 -12.82 -2.49
CA ALA A 87 -24.69 -12.77 -3.24
C ALA A 87 -24.23 -11.30 -3.41
N LYS A 88 -23.21 -10.90 -2.67
CA LYS A 88 -22.72 -9.51 -2.64
C LYS A 88 -21.27 -9.39 -3.13
N THR A 89 -20.92 -8.19 -3.58
CA THR A 89 -19.51 -7.85 -3.82
C THR A 89 -18.80 -7.62 -2.48
N CYS A 90 -17.48 -7.76 -2.46
CA CYS A 90 -16.72 -7.42 -1.26
C CYS A 90 -16.81 -5.92 -0.92
N PHE A 91 -17.03 -5.07 -1.91
CA PHE A 91 -17.28 -3.65 -1.68
C PHE A 91 -18.58 -3.44 -0.90
N ALA A 92 -19.69 -4.04 -1.36
CA ALA A 92 -20.99 -3.96 -0.68
C ALA A 92 -20.91 -4.51 0.76
N ILE A 93 -20.38 -5.72 0.96
CA ILE A 93 -20.23 -6.31 2.30
C ILE A 93 -19.43 -5.41 3.25
N TRP A 94 -18.36 -4.77 2.75
CA TRP A 94 -17.54 -3.89 3.57
C TRP A 94 -18.28 -2.64 4.04
N HIS A 95 -19.10 -2.04 3.17
CA HIS A 95 -19.76 -0.77 3.44
C HIS A 95 -21.11 -0.92 4.12
N GLU A 96 -21.92 -1.89 3.69
CA GLU A 96 -23.27 -2.14 4.22
C GLU A 96 -23.17 -2.93 5.52
N GLU A 97 -22.45 -4.05 5.53
CA GLU A 97 -22.56 -5.03 6.62
C GLU A 97 -21.50 -4.90 7.69
N PHE A 98 -20.33 -4.35 7.35
CA PHE A 98 -19.24 -4.13 8.30
C PHE A 98 -19.09 -2.66 8.70
N GLU A 99 -20.01 -1.77 8.27
CA GLU A 99 -19.97 -0.32 8.52
C GLU A 99 -18.58 0.29 8.26
N CYS A 100 -18.05 0.07 7.05
CA CYS A 100 -16.71 0.50 6.66
C CYS A 100 -15.57 -0.06 7.52
N GLY A 101 -15.80 -1.20 8.15
CA GLY A 101 -14.85 -1.90 9.02
C GLY A 101 -15.03 -1.63 10.52
N GLN A 102 -16.02 -0.84 10.93
CA GLN A 102 -16.31 -0.55 12.35
C GLN A 102 -17.11 -1.67 13.03
N ALA A 103 -18.03 -2.30 12.30
CA ALA A 103 -18.96 -3.30 12.83
C ALA A 103 -18.63 -4.72 12.30
N ILE A 104 -17.35 -5.08 12.22
CA ILE A 104 -16.96 -6.44 11.79
C ILE A 104 -17.35 -7.45 12.88
N PRO A 105 -18.14 -8.49 12.57
CA PRO A 105 -18.51 -9.50 13.55
C PRO A 105 -17.29 -10.20 14.15
N THR A 106 -17.26 -10.30 15.48
CA THR A 106 -16.16 -10.93 16.23
C THR A 106 -15.98 -12.41 15.90
N THR A 107 -17.03 -13.06 15.41
CA THR A 107 -17.03 -14.45 14.94
C THR A 107 -16.13 -14.68 13.73
N LEU A 108 -15.82 -13.64 12.94
CA LEU A 108 -14.92 -13.72 11.79
C LEU A 108 -13.42 -13.66 12.18
N GLY A 109 -13.11 -13.46 13.47
CA GLY A 109 -11.77 -13.52 14.01
C GLY A 109 -11.05 -12.17 14.08
N LYS A 110 -9.81 -12.11 13.56
CA LYS A 110 -8.88 -10.98 13.79
C LYS A 110 -9.35 -9.69 13.11
N LYS A 111 -9.10 -8.56 13.76
CA LYS A 111 -9.31 -7.21 13.20
C LYS A 111 -8.61 -7.03 11.86
N VAL A 112 -9.21 -6.24 10.98
CA VAL A 112 -8.62 -5.88 9.70
C VAL A 112 -7.49 -4.88 9.91
N VAL A 113 -6.34 -5.16 9.32
CA VAL A 113 -5.19 -4.25 9.30
C VAL A 113 -4.99 -3.75 7.86
N LEU A 114 -4.99 -2.43 7.69
CA LEU A 114 -4.55 -1.78 6.46
C LEU A 114 -3.03 -1.72 6.47
N ARG A 115 -2.39 -2.33 5.47
CA ARG A 115 -0.92 -2.33 5.37
C ARG A 115 -0.51 -1.22 4.42
N ARG A 116 0.44 -0.40 4.85
CA ARG A 116 1.11 0.56 3.98
C ARG A 116 1.88 -0.18 2.88
N PRO A 117 1.97 0.39 1.67
CA PRO A 117 2.94 -0.06 0.68
C PRO A 117 4.32 -0.13 1.32
N GLY A 118 5.12 -1.13 0.93
CA GLY A 118 6.53 -1.15 1.32
C GLY A 118 7.20 0.12 0.79
N GLN A 119 8.10 0.71 1.57
CA GLN A 119 9.00 1.73 1.04
C GLN A 119 9.79 1.12 -0.12
N GLU A 120 10.19 1.95 -1.09
CA GLU A 120 11.23 1.60 -2.07
C GLU A 120 12.34 0.87 -1.31
N ALA A 121 12.57 -0.39 -1.67
CA ALA A 121 13.61 -1.17 -1.00
C ALA A 121 14.92 -0.46 -1.30
N GLY A 122 15.46 0.25 -0.29
CA GLY A 122 16.81 0.80 -0.38
C GLY A 122 17.80 -0.29 -0.77
N LEU A 123 18.98 0.08 -1.26
CA LEU A 123 19.99 -0.87 -1.71
C LEU A 123 20.05 -2.08 -0.77
N ARG A 124 19.84 -3.27 -1.35
CA ARG A 124 19.90 -4.54 -0.62
C ARG A 124 21.19 -4.53 0.18
N LYS A 125 21.07 -4.51 1.51
CA LYS A 125 22.24 -4.64 2.38
C LYS A 125 22.88 -5.99 2.07
N LYS A 126 24.18 -5.98 1.75
CA LYS A 126 24.95 -7.22 1.53
C LYS A 126 24.72 -8.13 2.72
N THR A 127 24.38 -9.37 2.43
CA THR A 127 24.26 -10.39 3.46
C THR A 127 25.63 -10.64 4.08
N ARG A 128 25.68 -11.10 5.34
CA ARG A 128 26.93 -11.48 6.01
C ARG A 128 27.80 -12.41 5.14
N ARG A 129 27.16 -13.35 4.44
CA ARG A 129 27.81 -14.27 3.49
C ARG A 129 28.46 -13.56 2.30
N GLU A 130 27.83 -12.52 1.75
CA GLU A 130 28.41 -11.73 0.66
C GLU A 130 29.56 -10.84 1.11
N LEU A 131 29.57 -10.42 2.38
CA LEU A 131 30.71 -9.70 2.96
C LEU A 131 31.90 -10.65 3.15
N GLN A 132 31.68 -11.86 3.67
CA GLN A 132 32.75 -12.86 3.85
C GLN A 132 33.43 -13.27 2.53
N LEU A 133 32.69 -13.35 1.43
CA LEU A 133 33.25 -13.78 0.13
C LEU A 133 34.12 -12.71 -0.54
N HIS A 134 33.99 -11.43 -0.16
CA HIS A 134 34.78 -10.33 -0.74
C HIS A 134 36.07 -10.04 0.05
N ASN A 135 36.28 -10.73 1.16
CA ASN A 135 37.50 -10.61 1.98
C ASN A 135 38.70 -11.40 1.41
N GLY A 136 38.58 -11.98 0.21
CA GLY A 136 39.59 -12.82 -0.44
C GLY A 136 40.22 -12.22 -1.71
N ASP A 137 39.97 -10.94 -2.02
CA ASP A 137 40.53 -10.24 -3.19
C ASP A 137 41.24 -8.94 -2.77
N ALA A 138 41.98 -9.02 -1.66
CA ALA A 138 42.88 -7.97 -1.22
C ALA A 138 44.32 -8.47 -1.34
N ASP A 139 44.80 -8.59 -2.57
CA ASP A 139 46.22 -8.70 -2.89
C ASP A 139 46.69 -7.38 -3.52
N ASP A 140 47.12 -6.51 -2.62
CA ASP A 140 48.38 -5.74 -2.62
C ASP A 140 49.25 -5.61 -3.90
N GLU A 141 49.87 -4.42 -3.97
CA GLU A 141 51.05 -3.97 -4.72
C GLU A 141 50.96 -3.43 -6.17
N GLY A 142 51.49 -2.21 -6.28
CA GLY A 142 51.72 -1.48 -7.53
C GLY A 142 52.31 -0.09 -7.29
N ALA A 143 53.34 0.03 -6.44
CA ALA A 143 54.13 1.24 -6.28
C ALA A 143 54.82 1.65 -7.61
N GLY A 144 54.68 2.92 -8.00
CA GLY A 144 55.40 3.53 -9.10
C GLY A 144 55.59 5.02 -8.83
N ASN A 145 56.72 5.36 -8.21
CA ASN A 145 57.17 6.72 -7.95
C ASN A 145 58.06 7.16 -9.12
N ASP A 146 57.77 8.27 -9.81
CA ASP A 146 58.79 8.96 -10.61
C ASP A 146 58.67 10.48 -10.54
N LYS A 147 59.85 11.09 -10.49
CA LYS A 147 60.18 12.41 -9.97
C LYS A 147 59.90 13.52 -10.99
N GLY A 148 59.28 14.61 -10.55
CA GLY A 148 59.40 15.92 -11.20
C GLY A 148 60.08 16.90 -10.25
N SER A 149 61.39 17.09 -10.40
CA SER A 149 62.16 18.10 -9.67
C SER A 149 62.32 19.35 -10.54
N ASP A 150 61.78 20.47 -10.04
CA ASP A 150 62.30 21.84 -10.01
C ASP A 150 62.56 22.70 -11.28
N GLN A 151 62.38 24.02 -11.05
CA GLN A 151 62.79 25.22 -11.81
C GLN A 151 61.96 25.55 -13.06
N GLN A 152 61.43 26.77 -13.28
CA GLN A 152 61.60 28.10 -12.68
C GLN A 152 60.36 28.96 -12.98
#